data_AF-A0A1N7R055-F1
#
_entry.id   AF-A0A1N7R055-F1
#
_cell.length_a   1.000
_cell.length_b   1.000
_cell.length_c   1.000
_cell.angle_alpha   90.00
_cell.angle_beta   90.00
_cell.angle_gamma   90.00
#
_symmetry.space_group_name_H-M   'P 1'
#
loop_
_entity.id
_entity.type
_entity.pdbx_description
1 polymer ?
#
loop_
_entity_poly.entity_id
_entity_poly.type
_entity_poly.pdbx_seq_one_letter_code
_entity_poly.pdbx_strand_id
1 'polypeptide(L)'
;MNTELIVTPEVQAVLDAIKNTGKSWHEMMLPDHPMYPQFARKLVVTGFNTPDMEGGEDRIYVNVRQYLIIKDGNIIHKRLKMPDWMIHEGNVEQVMGKDGFLKGIYRTTDDDGQVTDEKEAILKAPSVQYIRFLIKTKAAHLVDILQQFMGLYTELFDKEINEI
;
A
#
# COMPACT_ATOMS: atom_id res chain seq x y z
N MET A 1 44.45 10.54 -14.52
CA MET A 1 44.67 10.19 -13.09
C MET A 1 43.71 9.05 -12.80
N ASN A 2 44.20 7.84 -12.51
CA ASN A 2 43.35 6.67 -12.26
C ASN A 2 43.24 6.47 -10.76
N THR A 3 42.01 6.55 -10.26
CA THR A 3 41.67 6.29 -8.87
C THR A 3 40.84 5.01 -8.85
N GLU A 4 41.28 4.01 -8.09
CA GLU A 4 40.54 2.75 -7.89
C GLU A 4 39.93 2.74 -6.50
N LEU A 5 38.62 2.48 -6.42
CA LEU A 5 37.89 2.31 -5.16
C LEU A 5 37.97 0.84 -4.74
N ILE A 6 38.77 0.55 -3.72
CA ILE A 6 38.80 -0.77 -3.09
C ILE A 6 37.76 -0.80 -1.98
N VAL A 7 36.81 -1.74 -2.06
CA VAL A 7 35.77 -1.97 -1.05
C VAL A 7 36.06 -3.24 -0.26
N THR A 8 35.68 -3.27 1.02
CA THR A 8 35.80 -4.49 1.83
C THR A 8 34.74 -5.52 1.42
N PRO A 9 34.93 -6.81 1.75
CA PRO A 9 33.92 -7.84 1.47
C PRO A 9 32.54 -7.52 2.05
N GLU A 10 32.48 -6.89 3.23
CA GLU A 10 31.22 -6.49 3.88
C GLU A 10 30.51 -5.40 3.07
N VAL A 11 31.24 -4.40 2.57
CA VAL A 11 30.69 -3.35 1.72
C VAL A 11 30.25 -3.93 0.37
N GLN A 12 31.02 -4.84 -0.21
CA GLN A 12 30.65 -5.51 -1.45
C GLN A 12 29.35 -6.31 -1.29
N ALA A 13 29.18 -7.02 -0.18
CA ALA A 13 27.94 -7.75 0.12
C ALA A 13 26.72 -6.80 0.18
N VAL A 14 26.86 -5.61 0.76
CA VAL A 14 25.80 -4.59 0.75
C VAL A 14 25.50 -4.09 -0.67
N LEU A 15 26.53 -3.82 -1.46
CA LEU A 15 26.35 -3.39 -2.86
C LEU A 15 25.65 -4.47 -3.70
N ASP A 16 25.99 -5.72 -3.49
CA ASP A 16 25.36 -6.85 -4.17
C ASP A 16 23.92 -7.03 -3.70
N ALA A 17 23.63 -6.85 -2.41
CA ALA A 17 22.26 -6.83 -1.90
C ALA A 17 21.43 -5.70 -2.53
N ILE A 18 21.99 -4.49 -2.66
CA ILE A 18 21.33 -3.36 -3.33
C ILE A 18 21.03 -3.70 -4.80
N LYS A 19 22.01 -4.22 -5.54
CA LYS A 19 21.85 -4.61 -6.96
C LYS A 19 20.80 -5.70 -7.15
N ASN A 20 20.71 -6.63 -6.20
CA ASN A 20 19.77 -7.74 -6.24
C ASN A 20 18.40 -7.41 -5.63
N THR A 21 18.21 -6.19 -5.11
CA THR A 21 16.91 -5.74 -4.60
C THR A 21 15.91 -5.62 -5.76
N GLY A 22 14.72 -6.18 -5.57
CA GLY A 22 13.64 -6.15 -6.56
C GLY A 22 13.19 -4.71 -6.89
N LYS A 23 12.65 -4.51 -8.09
CA LYS A 23 12.16 -3.20 -8.56
C LYS A 23 10.80 -2.80 -7.98
N SER A 24 10.15 -3.68 -7.24
CA SER A 24 8.83 -3.47 -6.65
C SER A 24 8.92 -2.65 -5.36
N TRP A 25 7.94 -1.77 -5.14
CA TRP A 25 7.80 -1.07 -3.87
C TRP A 25 7.25 -1.96 -2.76
N HIS A 26 6.35 -2.87 -3.13
CA HIS A 26 5.75 -3.85 -2.23
C HIS A 26 5.22 -5.03 -3.04
N GLU A 27 5.20 -6.21 -2.43
CA GLU A 27 4.64 -7.43 -3.02
C GLU A 27 3.71 -8.10 -2.01
N MET A 28 2.54 -8.55 -2.48
CA MET A 28 1.56 -9.27 -1.68
C MET A 28 1.19 -10.58 -2.38
N MET A 29 1.37 -11.70 -1.70
CA MET A 29 0.94 -13.01 -2.20
C MET A 29 -0.58 -13.10 -2.18
N LEU A 30 -1.15 -13.61 -3.26
CA LEU A 30 -2.58 -13.91 -3.34
C LEU A 30 -2.81 -15.39 -3.08
N PRO A 31 -4.00 -15.77 -2.58
CA PRO A 31 -4.43 -17.16 -2.57
C PRO A 31 -4.40 -17.78 -3.97
N ASP A 32 -4.21 -19.10 -4.00
CA ASP A 32 -4.26 -19.87 -5.24
C ASP A 32 -5.60 -19.65 -5.96
N HIS A 33 -5.55 -19.57 -7.29
CA HIS A 33 -6.77 -19.46 -8.08
C HIS A 33 -7.49 -20.82 -8.14
N PRO A 34 -8.81 -20.89 -7.85
CA PRO A 34 -9.54 -22.15 -7.85
C PRO A 34 -9.47 -22.90 -9.19
N MET A 35 -9.49 -22.18 -10.31
CA MET A 35 -9.44 -22.78 -11.65
C MET A 35 -8.02 -22.93 -12.21
N TYR A 36 -7.03 -22.22 -11.65
CA TYR A 36 -5.65 -22.23 -12.16
C TYR A 36 -4.63 -22.41 -11.02
N PRO A 37 -4.70 -23.53 -10.27
CA PRO A 37 -3.87 -23.76 -9.08
C PRO A 37 -2.38 -23.96 -9.38
N GLN A 38 -2.03 -24.23 -10.64
CA GLN A 38 -0.65 -24.36 -11.11
C GLN A 38 0.13 -23.04 -11.06
N PHE A 39 -0.58 -21.90 -11.00
CA PHE A 39 0.05 -20.59 -10.88
C PHE A 39 -0.01 -20.09 -9.44
N ALA A 40 1.16 -19.80 -8.87
CA ALA A 40 1.24 -18.87 -7.75
C ALA A 40 0.93 -17.46 -8.27
N ARG A 41 0.22 -16.67 -7.46
CA ARG A 41 -0.20 -15.32 -7.82
C ARG A 41 0.31 -14.32 -6.79
N LYS A 42 0.77 -13.17 -7.25
CA LYS A 42 1.10 -12.04 -6.37
C LYS A 42 0.74 -10.72 -7.01
N LEU A 43 0.33 -9.76 -6.17
CA LEU A 43 0.22 -8.36 -6.53
C LEU A 43 1.55 -7.67 -6.27
N VAL A 44 1.93 -6.77 -7.17
CA VAL A 44 3.20 -6.05 -7.15
C VAL A 44 2.91 -4.57 -7.33
N VAL A 45 3.26 -3.76 -6.34
CA VAL A 45 3.24 -2.29 -6.46
C VAL A 45 4.46 -1.86 -7.26
N THR A 46 4.21 -1.37 -8.47
CA THR A 46 5.25 -0.92 -9.41
C THR A 46 5.47 0.58 -9.40
N GLY A 47 4.56 1.35 -8.80
CA GLY A 47 4.65 2.81 -8.73
C GLY A 47 3.81 3.37 -7.59
N PHE A 48 4.31 4.42 -6.97
CA PHE A 48 3.63 5.20 -5.94
C PHE A 48 4.02 6.68 -6.15
N ASN A 49 3.08 7.52 -6.58
CA ASN A 49 3.39 8.89 -6.96
C ASN A 49 2.23 9.88 -6.73
N THR A 50 2.57 11.15 -6.57
CA THR A 50 1.66 12.31 -6.56
C THR A 50 1.94 13.13 -7.82
N PRO A 51 1.19 12.93 -8.93
CA PRO A 51 1.58 13.44 -10.23
C PRO A 51 1.29 14.92 -10.45
N ASP A 52 0.45 15.55 -9.64
CA ASP A 52 0.10 16.95 -9.82
C ASP A 52 0.07 17.67 -8.46
N MET A 53 1.03 18.57 -8.25
CA MET A 53 1.03 19.50 -7.11
C MET A 53 0.60 20.91 -7.53
N GLU A 54 0.36 21.13 -8.84
CA GLU A 54 -0.03 22.41 -9.41
C GLU A 54 -1.52 22.47 -9.74
N GLY A 55 -2.15 21.31 -9.95
CA GLY A 55 -3.60 21.14 -10.06
C GLY A 55 -4.34 21.33 -8.75
N GLY A 56 -5.60 21.78 -8.83
CA GLY A 56 -6.45 22.06 -7.66
C GLY A 56 -6.97 20.82 -6.91
N GLU A 57 -6.56 19.61 -7.30
CA GLU A 57 -7.02 18.36 -6.69
C GLU A 57 -5.84 17.50 -6.22
N ASP A 58 -5.88 17.14 -4.94
CA ASP A 58 -4.86 16.31 -4.31
C ASP A 58 -5.09 14.81 -4.59
N ARG A 59 -4.11 14.13 -5.21
CA ARG A 59 -4.23 12.72 -5.60
C ARG A 59 -2.94 11.91 -5.39
N ILE A 60 -3.10 10.64 -5.06
CA ILE A 60 -2.03 9.63 -5.01
C ILE A 60 -2.39 8.49 -5.97
N TYR A 61 -1.41 8.05 -6.75
CA TYR A 61 -1.54 6.94 -7.69
C TYR A 61 -0.70 5.77 -7.21
N VAL A 62 -1.32 4.60 -7.17
CA VAL A 62 -0.66 3.33 -6.88
C VAL A 62 -0.80 2.42 -8.09
N ASN A 63 0.31 2.14 -8.76
CA ASN A 63 0.32 1.26 -9.93
C ASN A 63 0.53 -0.19 -9.49
N VAL A 64 -0.44 -1.05 -9.78
CA VAL A 64 -0.41 -2.46 -9.38
C VAL A 64 -0.34 -3.37 -10.61
N ARG A 65 0.44 -4.44 -10.50
CA ARG A 65 0.49 -5.54 -11.45
C ARG A 65 0.20 -6.84 -10.74
N GLN A 66 -0.49 -7.76 -11.40
CA GLN A 66 -0.59 -9.14 -10.92
C GLN A 66 0.36 -10.02 -11.71
N TYR A 67 1.20 -10.77 -11.01
CA TYR A 67 2.13 -11.71 -11.61
C TYR A 67 1.61 -13.13 -11.41
N LEU A 68 1.51 -13.87 -12.51
CA LEU A 68 1.24 -15.31 -12.51
C LEU A 68 2.58 -16.03 -12.66
N ILE A 69 2.89 -16.92 -11.72
CA ILE A 69 4.18 -17.59 -11.59
C ILE A 69 3.95 -19.10 -11.64
N ILE A 70 4.66 -19.82 -12.51
CA ILE A 70 4.61 -21.28 -12.54
C ILE A 70 5.34 -21.81 -11.30
N LYS A 71 4.63 -22.57 -10.45
CA LYS A 71 5.16 -23.06 -9.16
C LYS A 71 6.40 -23.93 -9.33
N ASP A 72 6.40 -24.83 -10.30
CA ASP A 72 7.46 -25.84 -10.48
C ASP A 72 8.80 -25.29 -10.99
N GLY A 73 8.89 -23.99 -11.30
CA GLY A 73 10.13 -23.37 -11.75
C GLY A 73 10.35 -21.93 -11.26
N ASN A 74 9.40 -21.38 -10.49
CA ASN A 74 9.40 -19.96 -10.09
C ASN A 74 9.58 -18.99 -11.28
N ILE A 75 8.98 -19.36 -12.42
CA ILE A 75 9.09 -18.57 -13.67
C ILE A 75 7.85 -17.70 -13.80
N ILE A 76 8.06 -16.39 -14.01
CA ILE A 76 6.96 -15.46 -14.33
C ILE A 76 6.36 -15.87 -15.68
N HIS A 77 5.13 -16.38 -15.65
CA HIS A 77 4.37 -16.75 -16.83
C HIS A 77 3.73 -15.53 -17.49
N LYS A 78 3.06 -14.69 -16.68
CA LYS A 78 2.32 -13.52 -17.19
C LYS A 78 2.37 -12.38 -16.19
N ARG A 79 2.38 -11.14 -16.72
CA ARG A 79 2.24 -9.90 -15.95
C ARG A 79 0.97 -9.20 -16.42
N LEU A 80 -0.04 -9.14 -15.58
CA LEU A 80 -1.33 -8.50 -15.88
C LEU A 80 -1.30 -7.05 -15.40
N LYS A 81 -1.81 -6.14 -16.23
CA LYS A 81 -2.10 -4.78 -15.78
C LYS A 81 -3.32 -4.86 -14.86
N MET A 82 -3.22 -4.31 -13.66
CA MET A 82 -4.37 -4.16 -12.78
C MET A 82 -4.86 -2.72 -12.80
N PRO A 83 -6.11 -2.45 -12.38
CA PRO A 83 -6.61 -1.10 -12.22
C PRO A 83 -5.63 -0.25 -11.41
N ASP A 84 -5.28 0.93 -11.93
CA ASP A 84 -4.49 1.88 -11.17
C ASP A 84 -5.37 2.39 -10.01
N TRP A 85 -4.88 2.35 -8.78
CA TRP A 85 -5.65 2.89 -7.67
C TRP A 85 -5.35 4.38 -7.50
N MET A 86 -6.38 5.19 -7.73
CA MET A 86 -6.35 6.63 -7.54
C MET A 86 -7.04 6.97 -6.21
N ILE A 87 -6.25 7.44 -5.25
CA ILE A 87 -6.73 7.96 -3.96
C ILE A 87 -6.86 9.46 -4.12
N HIS A 88 -8.10 9.97 -4.04
CA HIS A 88 -8.44 11.38 -4.17
C HIS A 88 -8.74 12.03 -2.81
N GLU A 89 -8.74 13.36 -2.76
CA GLU A 89 -9.00 14.15 -1.56
C GLU A 89 -10.33 13.81 -0.85
N GLY A 90 -11.37 13.46 -1.60
CA GLY A 90 -12.66 13.02 -1.07
C GLY A 90 -12.67 11.62 -0.43
N ASN A 91 -11.62 10.80 -0.58
CA ASN A 91 -11.55 9.52 0.12
C ASN A 91 -11.21 9.77 1.60
N VAL A 92 -11.80 8.97 2.50
CA VAL A 92 -11.46 9.00 3.93
C VAL A 92 -10.88 7.65 4.37
N GLU A 93 -9.74 7.68 5.06
CA GLU A 93 -9.10 6.51 5.64
C GLU A 93 -9.35 6.42 7.14
N GLN A 94 -9.39 5.20 7.67
CA GLN A 94 -9.39 4.96 9.11
C GLN A 94 -7.99 5.22 9.69
N VAL A 95 -7.93 5.98 10.78
CA VAL A 95 -6.64 6.39 11.37
C VAL A 95 -6.07 5.26 12.22
N MET A 96 -4.84 4.83 11.91
CA MET A 96 -4.10 3.80 12.63
C MET A 96 -3.59 4.30 13.99
N GLY A 97 -3.77 3.45 15.00
CA GLY A 97 -3.20 3.54 16.34
C GLY A 97 -2.30 2.34 16.65
N LYS A 98 -1.78 2.27 17.88
CA LYS A 98 -0.81 1.25 18.28
C LYS A 98 -1.38 -0.18 18.27
N ASP A 99 -2.67 -0.34 18.56
CA ASP A 99 -3.35 -1.63 18.76
C ASP A 99 -4.57 -1.81 17.82
N GLY A 100 -4.57 -1.15 16.65
CA GLY A 100 -5.69 -1.15 15.71
C GLY A 100 -6.05 0.27 15.27
N PHE A 101 -7.32 0.56 14.98
CA PHE A 101 -7.74 1.91 14.61
C PHE A 101 -7.96 2.81 15.83
N LEU A 102 -7.59 4.08 15.72
CA LEU A 102 -7.94 5.09 16.71
C LEU A 102 -9.46 5.27 16.75
N LYS A 103 -9.98 5.33 17.96
CA LYS A 103 -11.41 5.50 18.23
C LYS A 103 -11.64 6.79 18.98
N GLY A 104 -12.80 7.38 18.74
CA GLY A 104 -13.35 8.50 19.50
C GLY A 104 -14.77 8.18 19.96
N ILE A 105 -15.39 9.15 20.60
CA ILE A 105 -16.77 9.05 21.09
C ILE A 105 -17.56 10.17 20.43
N TYR A 106 -18.63 9.82 19.70
CA TYR A 106 -19.68 10.76 19.36
C TYR A 106 -20.56 10.93 20.59
N ARG A 107 -20.64 12.15 21.09
CA ARG A 107 -21.48 12.52 22.22
C ARG A 107 -22.63 13.38 21.70
N THR A 108 -23.85 12.97 22.02
CA THR A 108 -25.05 13.76 21.79
C THR A 108 -25.48 14.38 23.11
N THR A 109 -25.74 15.69 23.10
CA THR A 109 -26.25 16.43 24.26
C THR A 109 -27.63 16.99 23.96
N ASP A 110 -28.46 17.13 24.99
CA ASP A 110 -29.71 17.88 24.90
C ASP A 110 -29.49 19.40 24.95
N ASP A 111 -30.58 20.17 24.90
CA ASP A 111 -30.58 21.64 24.92
C ASP A 111 -30.03 22.22 26.23
N ASP A 112 -30.03 21.44 27.32
CA ASP A 112 -29.46 21.79 28.62
C ASP A 112 -27.97 21.37 28.74
N GLY A 113 -27.39 20.81 27.68
CA GLY A 113 -26.01 20.37 27.61
C GLY A 113 -25.74 19.03 28.33
N GLN A 114 -26.77 18.31 28.74
CA GLN A 114 -26.63 16.99 29.36
C GLN A 114 -26.47 15.90 28.30
N VAL A 115 -25.61 14.92 28.60
CA VAL A 115 -25.31 13.83 27.68
C VAL A 115 -26.48 12.86 27.61
N THR A 116 -27.03 12.68 26.41
CA THR A 116 -28.16 11.79 26.15
C THR A 116 -27.75 10.50 25.44
N ASP A 117 -26.64 10.52 24.69
CA ASP A 117 -26.09 9.34 24.04
C ASP A 117 -24.56 9.46 23.86
N GLU A 118 -23.88 8.33 23.95
CA GLU A 118 -22.46 8.21 23.62
C GLU A 118 -22.22 6.95 22.78
N LYS A 119 -21.60 7.14 21.62
CA LYS A 119 -21.28 6.05 20.71
C LYS A 119 -19.82 6.08 20.29
N GLU A 120 -19.14 4.95 20.50
CA GLU A 120 -17.78 4.76 20.00
C GLU A 120 -17.77 4.74 18.47
N ALA A 121 -16.81 5.44 17.87
CA ALA A 121 -16.61 5.47 16.43
C ALA A 121 -15.14 5.48 16.06
N ILE A 122 -14.82 4.83 14.94
CA ILE A 122 -13.46 4.84 14.37
C ILE A 122 -13.19 6.21 13.76
N LEU A 123 -12.06 6.80 14.13
CA LEU A 123 -11.63 8.08 13.58
C LEU A 123 -11.23 7.93 12.12
N LYS A 124 -11.69 8.87 11.30
CA LYS A 124 -11.37 8.93 9.86
C LYS A 124 -10.70 10.25 9.52
N ALA A 125 -9.79 10.23 8.56
CA ALA A 125 -9.09 11.41 8.07
C ALA A 125 -9.05 11.43 6.53
N PRO A 126 -8.92 12.61 5.89
CA PRO A 126 -8.72 12.70 4.44
C PRO A 126 -7.50 11.88 4.01
N SER A 127 -7.70 10.97 3.05
CA SER A 127 -6.74 9.90 2.74
C SER A 127 -5.38 10.44 2.32
N VAL A 128 -5.37 11.38 1.37
CA VAL A 128 -4.13 11.97 0.84
C VAL A 128 -3.34 12.70 1.93
N GLN A 129 -4.04 13.48 2.77
CA GLN A 129 -3.42 14.20 3.88
C GLN A 129 -2.85 13.23 4.93
N TYR A 130 -3.59 12.17 5.25
CA TYR A 130 -3.19 11.18 6.23
C TYR A 130 -1.94 10.41 5.79
N ILE A 131 -1.89 9.95 4.54
CA ILE A 131 -0.71 9.28 3.98
C ILE A 131 0.52 10.19 4.02
N ARG A 132 0.36 11.46 3.61
CA ARG A 132 1.44 12.45 3.69
C ARG A 132 1.92 12.66 5.13
N PHE A 133 0.99 12.70 6.10
CA PHE A 133 1.33 12.79 7.51
C PHE A 133 2.17 11.59 7.95
N LEU A 134 1.76 10.35 7.64
CA LEU A 134 2.48 9.14 8.03
C LEU A 134 3.92 9.12 7.48
N ILE A 135 4.10 9.49 6.21
CA ILE A 135 5.41 9.53 5.55
C ILE A 135 6.28 10.65 6.14
N LYS A 136 5.76 11.88 6.25
CA LYS A 136 6.54 13.05 6.68
C LYS A 136 6.97 12.97 8.15
N THR A 137 6.10 12.44 9.00
CA THR A 137 6.41 12.27 10.43
C THR A 137 7.18 10.99 10.73
N LYS A 138 7.36 10.11 9.73
CA LYS A 138 7.92 8.76 9.89
C LYS A 138 7.13 7.94 10.92
N ALA A 139 5.84 8.22 11.06
CA ALA A 139 4.95 7.45 11.93
C ALA A 139 4.73 6.02 11.41
N ALA A 140 4.96 5.77 10.12
CA ALA A 140 4.97 4.44 9.51
C ALA A 140 6.04 4.37 8.41
N HIS A 141 6.55 3.16 8.12
CA HIS A 141 7.38 2.96 6.93
C HIS A 141 6.50 2.89 5.68
N LEU A 142 7.04 3.30 4.52
CA LEU A 142 6.30 3.27 3.26
C LEU A 142 5.76 1.87 2.92
N VAL A 143 6.52 0.82 3.27
CA VAL A 143 6.10 -0.57 3.05
C VAL A 143 4.84 -0.90 3.86
N ASP A 144 4.73 -0.43 5.10
CA ASP A 144 3.55 -0.67 5.96
C ASP A 144 2.31 0.01 5.37
N ILE A 145 2.49 1.25 4.88
CA ILE A 145 1.45 2.02 4.21
C ILE A 145 0.97 1.26 2.96
N LEU A 146 1.89 0.80 2.11
CA LEU A 146 1.55 0.04 0.91
C LEU A 146 0.88 -1.30 1.24
N GLN A 147 1.30 -1.99 2.29
CA GLN A 147 0.69 -3.26 2.71
C GLN A 147 -0.78 -3.07 3.10
N GLN A 148 -1.08 -2.05 3.90
CA GLN A 148 -2.46 -1.73 4.27
C GLN A 148 -3.30 -1.39 3.03
N PHE A 149 -2.76 -0.59 2.13
CA PHE A 149 -3.41 -0.27 0.86
C PHE A 149 -3.65 -1.52 0.02
N MET A 150 -2.70 -2.43 -0.06
CA MET A 150 -2.91 -3.65 -0.81
C MET A 150 -4.06 -4.50 -0.27
N GLY A 151 -4.32 -4.47 1.04
CA GLY A 151 -5.52 -5.10 1.61
C GLY A 151 -6.82 -4.50 1.06
N LEU A 152 -6.97 -3.18 1.15
CA LEU A 152 -8.13 -2.46 0.61
C LEU A 152 -8.27 -2.62 -0.91
N TYR A 153 -7.13 -2.64 -1.62
CA TYR A 153 -7.08 -2.86 -3.05
C TYR A 153 -7.66 -4.22 -3.44
N THR A 154 -7.34 -5.27 -2.69
CA THR A 154 -7.88 -6.61 -2.95
C THR A 154 -9.39 -6.68 -2.76
N GLU A 155 -9.95 -5.93 -1.81
CA GLU A 155 -11.39 -5.86 -1.60
C GLU A 155 -12.08 -5.09 -2.74
N LEU A 156 -11.49 -3.97 -3.17
CA LEU A 156 -12.06 -3.11 -4.21
C LEU A 156 -12.04 -3.75 -5.61
N PHE A 157 -10.98 -4.49 -5.93
CA PHE A 157 -10.73 -5.06 -7.27
C PHE A 157 -10.73 -6.58 -7.28
N ASP A 158 -11.43 -7.23 -6.33
CA ASP A 158 -11.47 -8.69 -6.19
C ASP A 158 -11.87 -9.38 -7.50
N LYS A 159 -12.85 -8.80 -8.21
CA LYS A 159 -13.32 -9.34 -9.48
C LYS A 159 -12.21 -9.33 -10.53
N GLU A 160 -11.56 -8.20 -10.75
CA GLU A 160 -10.49 -8.03 -11.73
C GLU A 160 -9.27 -8.90 -11.39
N ILE A 161 -8.97 -9.07 -10.10
CA ILE A 161 -7.87 -9.92 -9.62
C ILE A 161 -8.12 -11.41 -9.92
N ASN A 162 -9.38 -11.83 -9.95
CA ASN A 162 -9.77 -13.22 -10.18
C ASN A 162 -10.22 -13.51 -11.61
N GLU A 163 -10.51 -12.49 -12.42
CA GLU A 163 -10.83 -12.62 -13.85
C GLU A 163 -9.55 -12.68 -14.71
N ILE A 164 -8.78 -13.77 -14.55
CA ILE A 164 -7.45 -14.00 -15.18
C ILE A 164 -7.44 -14.91 -16.41
#